data_AF-A0A817SIG9-F1
#
_entry.id   AF-A0A817SIG9-F1
#
_cell.length_a   1.000
_cell.length_b   1.000
_cell.length_c   1.000
_cell.angle_alpha   90.00
_cell.angle_beta   90.00
_cell.angle_gamma   90.00
#
_symmetry.space_group_name_H-M   'P 1'
#
loop_
_entity.id
_entity.type
_entity.pdbx_description
1 polymer ?
#
loop_
_entity_poly.entity_id
_entity_poly.type
_entity_poly.pdbx_seq_one_letter_code
_entity_poly.pdbx_strand_id
1 'polypeptide(L)' 'YLITQRDVFFDRSKACQLLTWILTNKDGLEKIDLPPPTIYKPCQLWTGKQLFNVILRLNNSCKDIINLRVKGKAYS' A
#
# COMPACT_ATOMS: atom_id res chain seq x y z
N TYR A 1 -7.83 9.56 -2.14
CA TYR A 1 -7.61 10.69 -1.23
C TYR A 1 -7.62 10.24 0.23
N LEU A 2 -8.73 9.68 0.71
CA LEU A 2 -8.88 9.27 2.12
C LEU A 2 -7.85 8.22 2.59
N ILE A 3 -7.62 7.15 1.82
CA ILE A 3 -6.66 6.09 2.21
C ILE A 3 -5.21 6.59 2.22
N THR A 4 -4.86 7.50 1.32
CA THR A 4 -3.48 8.01 1.16
C THR A 4 -3.21 9.28 1.96
N GLN A 5 -4.16 9.71 2.79
CA GLN A 5 -4.02 10.84 3.69
C GLN A 5 -3.00 10.53 4.78
N ARG A 6 -2.31 11.57 5.29
CA ARG A 6 -1.16 11.43 6.19
C ARG A 6 -1.51 10.74 7.52
N ASP A 7 -2.72 10.93 8.02
CA ASP A 7 -3.10 10.51 9.37
C ASP A 7 -3.83 9.15 9.40
N VAL A 8 -3.83 8.43 8.27
CA VAL A 8 -4.46 7.11 8.17
C VAL A 8 -3.39 6.02 8.25
N PHE A 9 -3.48 5.24 9.33
CA PHE A 9 -2.62 4.11 9.63
C PHE A 9 -3.42 2.82 9.71
N PHE A 10 -2.82 1.73 9.25
CA PHE A 10 -3.43 0.41 9.20
C PHE A 10 -2.61 -0.59 9.99
N ASP A 11 -3.29 -1.38 10.81
CA ASP A 11 -2.71 -2.59 11.42
C ASP A 11 -2.48 -3.65 10.35
N ARG A 12 -1.63 -4.64 10.66
CA ARG A 12 -1.31 -5.75 9.74
C ARG A 12 -2.57 -6.41 9.16
N SER A 13 -3.55 -6.73 10.00
CA SER A 13 -4.78 -7.40 9.56
C SER A 13 -5.62 -6.54 8.60
N LYS A 14 -5.77 -5.24 8.93
CA LYS A 14 -6.52 -4.29 8.08
C LYS A 14 -5.80 -4.04 6.75
N ALA A 15 -4.47 -3.90 6.79
CA ALA A 15 -3.64 -3.78 5.60
C ALA A 15 -3.79 -4.98 4.67
N CYS A 16 -3.68 -6.20 5.20
CA CYS A 16 -3.85 -7.42 4.40
C CYS A 16 -5.26 -7.53 3.82
N GLN A 17 -6.30 -7.30 4.61
CA GLN A 17 -7.69 -7.34 4.13
C GLN A 17 -7.93 -6.35 2.99
N LEU A 18 -7.42 -5.12 3.14
CA LEU A 18 -7.56 -4.08 2.14
C LEU A 18 -6.81 -4.44 0.84
N LEU A 19 -5.59 -4.99 0.96
CA LEU A 19 -4.83 -5.47 -0.19
C LEU A 19 -5.56 -6.62 -0.90
N THR A 20 -6.05 -7.62 -0.16
CA THR A 20 -6.83 -8.72 -0.72
C THR A 20 -8.04 -8.18 -1.47
N TRP A 21 -8.83 -7.29 -0.87
CA TRP A 21 -10.01 -6.70 -1.51
C TRP A 21 -9.71 -6.00 -2.82
N ILE A 22 -8.62 -5.22 -2.87
CA ILE A 22 -8.22 -4.50 -4.08
C ILE A 22 -7.70 -5.47 -5.16
N LEU A 23 -7.04 -6.53 -4.74
CA LEU A 23 -6.38 -7.49 -5.62
C LEU A 23 -7.25 -8.68 -6.03
N THR A 24 -8.43 -8.87 -5.43
CA THR A 24 -9.37 -9.94 -5.82
C THR A 24 -9.71 -9.92 -7.32
N ASN A 25 -9.67 -8.75 -7.96
CA ASN A 25 -9.94 -8.59 -9.39
C ASN A 25 -8.70 -8.72 -10.30
N LYS A 26 -7.50 -8.98 -9.75
CA LYS A 26 -6.32 -9.32 -10.54
C LYS A 26 -6.22 -10.84 -10.60
N ASP A 27 -6.26 -11.39 -11.81
CA ASP A 27 -6.34 -12.83 -12.13
C ASP A 27 -5.09 -13.66 -11.77
N GLY A 28 -4.33 -13.28 -10.75
CA GLY A 28 -3.10 -13.95 -10.35
C GLY A 28 -3.06 -14.17 -8.84
N LEU A 29 -2.91 -15.43 -8.43
CA LEU A 29 -2.38 -15.83 -7.12
C LEU A 29 -0.89 -15.45 -7.02
N GLU A 30 -0.55 -14.19 -7.33
CA GLU A 30 0.79 -13.69 -7.09
C GLU A 30 0.98 -13.55 -5.59
N LYS A 31 2.13 -14.00 -5.10
CA LYS A 31 2.55 -13.70 -3.74
C LYS A 31 2.51 -12.17 -3.56
N ILE A 32 2.07 -11.72 -2.39
CA ILE A 32 2.06 -10.30 -2.07
C ILE A 32 3.14 -10.11 -1.01
N ASP A 33 4.18 -9.37 -1.37
CA ASP A 33 5.23 -9.00 -0.43
C ASP A 33 4.78 -7.77 0.38
N LEU A 34 4.38 -7.99 1.64
CA LEU A 34 4.04 -6.89 2.53
C LEU A 34 5.33 -6.15 2.95
N PRO A 35 5.40 -4.82 2.78
CA PRO A 35 6.58 -4.05 3.15
C PRO A 35 6.75 -4.00 4.67
N PRO A 36 7.94 -3.61 5.16
CA PRO A 36 8.13 -3.35 6.59
C PRO A 36 7.15 -2.26 7.10
N PRO A 37 6.69 -2.35 8.36
CA PRO A 37 5.82 -1.34 8.93
C PRO A 37 6.54 0.01 9.03
N THR A 38 5.79 1.11 8.91
CA THR A 38 6.33 2.46 9.11
C THR A 38 6.62 2.72 10.57
N ILE A 39 5.74 2.25 11.46
CA ILE A 39 5.87 2.40 12.91
C ILE A 39 5.98 1.02 13.52
N TYR A 40 6.98 0.80 14.37
CA TYR A 40 7.22 -0.49 15.03
C TYR A 40 6.71 -0.55 16.47
N LYS A 41 6.73 0.58 17.19
CA LYS A 41 6.29 0.69 18.57
C LYS A 41 5.39 1.92 18.71
N PRO A 42 4.33 1.88 19.54
CA PRO A 42 3.91 0.76 20.38
C PRO A 42 3.27 -0.41 19.60
N CYS A 43 2.79 -0.16 18.39
CA CYS A 43 2.16 -1.16 17.51
C CYS A 43 2.73 -1.07 16.09
N GLN A 44 2.65 -2.19 15.34
CA GLN A 44 3.06 -2.23 13.94
C GLN A 44 2.01 -1.59 13.04
N LEU A 45 2.35 -0.45 12.43
CA LEU A 45 1.43 0.31 11.59
C LEU A 45 2.01 0.58 10.20
N TRP A 46 1.15 0.44 9.19
CA TRP A 46 1.42 0.75 7.79
C TRP A 46 0.67 2.00 7.36
N THR A 47 1.29 2.81 6.51
CA THR A 47 0.60 3.96 5.90
C THR A 47 -0.12 3.53 4.63
N GLY A 48 -1.19 4.23 4.25
CA GLY A 48 -1.87 3.95 2.98
C GLY A 48 -0.98 4.14 1.75
N LYS A 49 0.09 4.95 1.84
CA LYS A 49 1.08 5.11 0.76
C LYS A 49 1.93 3.85 0.56
N GLN A 50 2.27 3.14 1.64
CA GLN A 50 2.95 1.85 1.54
C GLN A 50 2.04 0.81 0.86
N LEU A 51 0.77 0.75 1.26
CA LEU A 51 -0.20 -0.16 0.64
C LEU A 51 -0.42 0.17 -0.84
N PHE A 52 -0.46 1.46 -1.18
CA PHE A 52 -0.54 1.91 -2.58
C PHE A 52 0.66 1.44 -3.40
N ASN A 53 1.86 1.49 -2.83
CA ASN A 53 3.07 0.98 -3.49
C ASN A 53 2.98 -0.54 -3.78
N VAL A 54 2.40 -1.33 -2.85
CA VAL A 54 2.17 -2.77 -3.06
C VAL A 54 1.17 -3.02 -4.19
N ILE A 55 0.12 -2.20 -4.30
CA ILE A 55 -0.88 -2.34 -5.37
C ILE A 55 -0.25 -2.07 -6.75
N LEU A 56 0.69 -1.12 -6.83
CA LEU A 56 1.46 -0.82 -8.03
C LEU A 56 2.48 -1.92 -8.35
N ARG A 57 3.15 -2.47 -7.33
CA ARG A 57 4.18 -3.49 -7.45
C ARG A 57 4.00 -4.57 -6.39
N LEU A 58 3.50 -5.74 -6.81
CA LEU A 58 3.12 -6.84 -5.92
C LEU A 58 4.32 -7.60 -5.34
N ASN A 59 5.37 -7.77 -6.13
CA ASN A 59 6.59 -8.47 -5.74
C ASN A 59 7.86 -7.74 -6.16
N ASN A 60 8.94 -8.06 -5.47
CA ASN A 60 10.27 -7.59 -5.86
C ASN A 60 10.72 -8.12 -7.23
N SER A 61 10.16 -9.23 -7.70
CA SER A 61 10.38 -9.79 -9.03
C SER A 61 9.65 -9.04 -10.15
N CYS A 62 8.65 -8.21 -9.85
CA CYS A 62 7.97 -7.38 -10.84
C CYS A 62 8.96 -6.35 -11.41
N LYS A 63 9.10 -6.32 -12.74
CA LYS A 63 10.06 -5.48 -13.47
C LYS A 63 9.61 -4.01 -13.58
N ASP A 64 8.37 -3.72 -13.21
CA ASP A 64 7.75 -2.41 -13.37
C ASP A 64 8.16 -1.47 -12.23
N ILE A 65 9.20 -0.68 -12.49
CA ILE A 65 9.63 0.42 -11.61
C ILE A 65 9.00 1.71 -12.14
N ILE A 66 7.96 2.18 -11.46
CA ILE A 66 7.21 3.37 -11.84
C ILE A 66 7.72 4.57 -11.03
N ASN A 67 8.18 5.61 -11.73
CA ASN A 67 8.58 6.88 -11.13
C ASN A 67 7.68 7.99 -11.65
N LEU A 68 7.01 8.72 -10.76
CA LEU A 68 6.11 9.82 -11.12
C LEU A 68 6.39 11.03 -10.23
N ARG A 69 6.54 12.22 -10.85
CA ARG A 69 6.65 13.50 -10.15
C ARG A 69 5.61 14.46 -10.70
N VAL A 70 4.59 14.75 -9.91
CA VAL A 70 3.48 15.63 -10.27
C VAL A 70 3.11 16.50 -9.07
N LYS A 71 2.69 17.75 -9.32
CA LYS A 71 2.13 18.61 -8.26
C LYS A 71 0.71 18.14 -7.93
N GLY A 72 0.48 17.78 -6.66
CA GLY A 72 -0.85 17.43 -6.17
C GLY A 72 -1.79 18.64 -6.21
N LYS A 73 -3.07 18.39 -6.49
CA LYS A 73 -4.13 19.39 -6.27
C LYS A 73 -4.47 19.41 -4.78
N ALA A 74 -4.58 20.59 -4.18
CA ALA A 74 -5.02 20.74 -2.80
C ALA A 74 -6.54 20.53 -2.76
N TYR A 75 -6.96 19.39 -2.23
CA TYR A 75 -8.36 19.12 -1.92
C TYR A 75 -8.56 19.49 -0.45
N SER A 76 -8.89 20.76 -0.19
CA SER A 76 -9.26 21.24 1.15
C SER A 76 -10.71 20.90 1.46
#